data_AF-A0A067BUR2-F1
#
_entry.id   AF-A0A067BUR2-F1
#
_cell.length_a   1.000
_cell.length_b   1.000
_cell.length_c   1.000
_cell.angle_alpha   90.00
_cell.angle_beta   90.00
_cell.angle_gamma   90.00
#
_symmetry.space_group_name_H-M   'P 1'
#
loop_
_entity.id
_entity.type
_entity.pdbx_description
1 polymer ?
#
loop_
_entity_poly.entity_id
_entity_poly.type
_entity_poly.pdbx_seq_one_letter_code
_entity_poly.pdbx_strand_id
1 'polypeptide(L)'
;MQPAYALLGFLASAIASVTATNACGDTPTPTTPAPTTPAPFSLCKTLTDGKVIFLKADNGRGLGYCGGCGVDGYPYPARTGEWAQPVHIRIVPGGKMALQSEYGSQYWSRCADCNPANKPNQVVLRYNSFDASNTTHWFCEDVSETQVRFKDMDGQYLTRDAENPPALYGNLITSLPWNAAAPEPQKWTVSA
;
A
#
# COMPACT_ATOMS: atom_id res chain seq x y z
N MET A 1 -1.66 0.77 60.65
CA MET A 1 -2.94 0.52 61.33
C MET A 1 -4.06 0.90 60.39
N GLN A 2 -4.84 -0.09 59.94
CA GLN A 2 -6.06 0.09 59.15
C GLN A 2 -7.15 0.69 60.07
N PRO A 3 -8.16 1.38 59.49
CA PRO A 3 -9.41 0.66 59.36
C PRO A 3 -10.12 0.85 58.01
N ALA A 4 -10.88 -0.19 57.68
CA ALA A 4 -11.85 -0.26 56.60
C ALA A 4 -13.08 0.61 56.92
N TYR A 5 -13.75 1.12 55.87
CA TYR A 5 -15.19 1.33 55.88
C TYR A 5 -15.77 1.01 54.50
N ALA A 6 -16.69 0.05 54.49
CA ALA A 6 -17.54 -0.31 53.37
C ALA A 6 -18.76 0.61 53.34
N LEU A 7 -19.21 1.01 52.15
CA LEU A 7 -20.57 1.53 51.96
C LEU A 7 -21.17 0.99 50.66
N LEU A 8 -22.26 0.25 50.85
CA LEU A 8 -23.20 -0.19 49.82
C LEU A 8 -23.92 1.01 49.21
N GLY A 9 -24.14 1.00 47.89
CA GLY A 9 -24.91 2.01 47.17
C GLY A 9 -25.78 1.39 46.07
N PHE A 10 -27.05 1.19 46.43
CA PHE A 10 -28.27 0.93 45.67
C PHE A 10 -28.26 1.00 44.13
N LEU A 11 -28.68 -0.10 43.49
CA LEU A 11 -29.21 -0.13 42.11
C LEU A 11 -30.67 0.36 42.12
N ALA A 12 -30.94 1.47 41.44
CA ALA A 12 -32.30 1.95 41.18
C ALA A 12 -32.78 1.41 39.81
N SER A 13 -33.72 0.45 39.84
CA SER A 13 -34.41 -0.02 38.64
C SER A 13 -35.58 0.92 38.31
N ALA A 14 -35.45 1.69 37.23
CA ALA A 14 -36.56 2.46 36.69
C ALA A 14 -37.50 1.55 35.89
N ILE A 15 -38.73 1.39 36.37
CA ILE A 15 -39.80 0.67 35.65
C ILE A 15 -40.56 1.71 34.84
N ALA A 16 -40.39 1.70 33.52
CA ALA A 16 -41.19 2.53 32.62
C ALA A 16 -42.51 1.79 32.32
N SER A 17 -43.62 2.32 32.82
CA SER A 17 -44.96 1.87 32.46
C SER A 17 -45.31 2.34 31.05
N VAL A 18 -45.43 1.40 30.11
CA VAL A 18 -45.92 1.71 28.75
C VAL A 18 -47.44 1.57 28.76
N THR A 19 -48.15 2.67 28.57
CA THR A 19 -49.58 2.70 28.28
C THR A 19 -49.79 2.16 26.86
N ALA A 20 -50.36 0.97 26.75
CA ALA A 20 -50.77 0.38 25.48
C ALA A 20 -52.00 1.13 24.94
N THR A 21 -51.82 1.89 23.87
CA THR A 21 -52.93 2.33 23.02
C THR A 21 -53.18 1.27 21.94
N ASN A 22 -54.36 0.66 21.98
CA ASN A 22 -54.85 -0.25 20.94
C ASN A 22 -55.09 0.54 19.65
N ALA A 23 -54.11 0.54 18.75
CA ALA A 23 -54.30 0.90 17.35
C ALA A 23 -54.11 -0.37 16.52
N CYS A 24 -55.21 -0.89 15.94
CA CYS A 24 -55.15 -1.85 14.85
C CYS A 24 -54.60 -1.14 13.61
N GLY A 25 -53.27 -1.04 13.52
CA GLY A 25 -52.57 -0.64 12.31
C GLY A 25 -52.16 -1.88 11.51
N ASP A 26 -52.39 -1.85 10.21
CA ASP A 26 -51.95 -2.89 9.27
C ASP A 26 -50.49 -3.28 9.54
N THR A 27 -50.27 -4.58 9.76
CA THR A 27 -48.93 -5.12 9.98
C THR A 27 -48.13 -4.94 8.69
N PRO A 28 -47.05 -4.15 8.66
CA PRO A 28 -46.24 -4.00 7.46
C PRO A 28 -45.67 -5.38 7.11
N THR A 29 -45.92 -5.81 5.87
CA THR A 29 -45.37 -7.06 5.34
C THR A 29 -43.85 -7.04 5.47
N PRO A 30 -43.21 -8.06 6.07
CA PRO A 30 -41.76 -8.13 6.16
C PRO A 30 -41.18 -8.13 4.74
N THR A 31 -40.50 -7.04 4.37
CA THR A 31 -39.74 -7.00 3.12
C THR A 31 -38.44 -7.73 3.38
N THR A 32 -38.25 -8.88 2.73
CA THR A 32 -36.97 -9.58 2.72
C THR A 32 -35.91 -8.61 2.16
N PRO A 33 -34.80 -8.34 2.89
CA PRO A 33 -33.73 -7.52 2.36
C PRO A 33 -33.25 -8.09 1.03
N ALA A 34 -33.14 -7.24 0.01
CA ALA A 34 -32.56 -7.65 -1.26
C ALA A 34 -31.16 -8.25 -1.00
N PRO A 35 -30.80 -9.36 -1.65
CA PRO A 35 -29.48 -9.96 -1.48
C PRO A 35 -28.41 -8.94 -1.87
N THR A 36 -27.66 -8.46 -0.89
CA THR A 36 -26.51 -7.59 -1.11
C THR A 36 -25.40 -8.46 -1.68
N THR A 37 -25.10 -8.30 -2.97
CA THR A 37 -23.89 -8.90 -3.55
C THR A 37 -22.67 -8.32 -2.84
N PRO A 38 -21.79 -9.15 -2.26
CA PRO A 38 -20.54 -8.67 -1.67
C PRO A 38 -19.75 -7.86 -2.70
N ALA A 39 -19.17 -6.74 -2.28
CA ALA A 39 -18.28 -5.98 -3.16
C ALA A 39 -17.12 -6.89 -3.61
N PRO A 40 -16.66 -6.77 -4.88
CA PRO A 40 -15.53 -7.55 -5.35
C PRO A 40 -14.29 -7.25 -4.50
N PHE A 41 -13.49 -8.30 -4.25
CA PHE A 41 -12.23 -8.20 -3.53
C PHE A 41 -11.29 -7.20 -4.22
N SER A 42 -10.56 -6.42 -3.44
CA SER A 42 -9.54 -5.48 -3.92
C SER A 42 -8.33 -5.61 -3.01
N LEU A 43 -7.21 -6.05 -3.58
CA LEU A 43 -5.95 -6.18 -2.88
C LEU A 43 -5.44 -4.79 -2.47
N CYS A 44 -5.58 -3.79 -3.36
CA CYS A 44 -5.23 -2.40 -3.08
C CYS A 44 -5.95 -1.85 -1.85
N LYS A 45 -7.24 -2.17 -1.64
CA LYS A 45 -7.98 -1.76 -0.43
C LYS A 45 -7.46 -2.41 0.86
N THR A 46 -6.75 -3.53 0.76
CA THR A 46 -6.09 -4.16 1.92
C THR A 46 -4.76 -3.51 2.27
N LEU A 47 -4.20 -2.65 1.41
CA LEU A 47 -2.96 -1.91 1.64
C LEU A 47 -3.27 -0.65 2.45
N THR A 48 -3.42 -0.81 3.76
CA THR A 48 -3.76 0.28 4.69
C THR A 48 -2.51 0.98 5.24
N ASP A 49 -2.68 2.19 5.79
CA ASP A 49 -1.58 2.95 6.40
C ASP A 49 -0.87 2.12 7.49
N GLY A 50 0.46 2.13 7.46
CA GLY A 50 1.31 1.37 8.38
C GLY A 50 1.47 -0.12 8.04
N LYS A 51 0.72 -0.67 7.08
CA LYS A 51 0.87 -2.07 6.67
C LYS A 51 2.24 -2.30 6.08
N VAL A 52 2.90 -3.37 6.52
CA VAL A 52 4.16 -3.84 5.92
C VAL A 52 3.84 -4.91 4.89
N ILE A 53 4.43 -4.78 3.71
CA ILE A 53 4.34 -5.76 2.64
C ILE A 53 5.70 -6.06 2.04
N PHE A 54 5.80 -7.17 1.34
CA PHE A 54 6.91 -7.50 0.46
C PHE A 54 6.39 -7.55 -0.97
N LEU A 55 7.15 -6.98 -1.89
CA LEU A 55 6.82 -6.94 -3.31
C LEU A 55 7.78 -7.87 -4.05
N LYS A 56 7.24 -8.87 -4.76
CA LYS A 56 8.01 -9.74 -5.65
C LYS A 56 7.64 -9.49 -7.09
N ALA A 57 8.65 -9.35 -7.94
CA ALA A 57 8.45 -9.28 -9.38
C ALA A 57 8.15 -10.68 -9.96
N ASP A 58 7.75 -10.70 -11.22
CA ASP A 58 7.47 -11.89 -12.02
C ASP A 58 8.67 -12.85 -12.19
N ASN A 59 9.90 -12.35 -12.04
CA ASN A 59 11.11 -13.18 -12.04
C ASN A 59 11.43 -13.81 -10.66
N GLY A 60 10.51 -13.72 -9.71
CA GLY A 60 10.64 -14.30 -8.36
C GLY A 60 11.52 -13.49 -7.39
N ARG A 61 12.17 -12.43 -7.86
CA ARG A 61 13.03 -11.56 -7.05
C ARG A 61 12.23 -10.46 -6.36
N GLY A 62 12.67 -10.09 -5.16
CA GLY A 62 12.02 -9.09 -4.30
C GLY A 62 12.45 -7.67 -4.60
N LEU A 63 11.56 -6.69 -4.41
CA LEU A 63 11.89 -5.27 -4.40
C LEU A 63 12.82 -4.97 -3.23
N GLY A 64 13.85 -4.18 -3.49
CA GLY A 64 14.68 -3.57 -2.48
C GLY A 64 15.45 -2.38 -3.03
N TYR A 65 16.50 -1.99 -2.33
CA TYR A 65 17.48 -1.03 -2.81
C TYR A 65 18.89 -1.61 -2.72
N CYS A 66 19.86 -0.92 -3.28
CA CYS A 66 21.27 -1.22 -3.04
C CYS A 66 22.02 0.02 -2.57
N GLY A 67 22.58 -0.04 -1.35
CA GLY A 67 23.53 0.97 -0.89
C GLY A 67 24.90 0.73 -1.50
N GLY A 68 25.45 1.73 -2.19
CA GLY A 68 26.80 1.65 -2.76
C GLY A 68 26.94 0.76 -3.99
N CYS A 69 25.85 0.26 -4.56
CA CYS A 69 25.89 -0.20 -5.94
C CYS A 69 26.29 0.99 -6.81
N GLY A 70 27.36 0.85 -7.60
CA GLY A 70 27.91 1.90 -8.47
C GLY A 70 26.97 2.27 -9.62
N VAL A 71 25.77 2.72 -9.29
CA VAL A 71 24.85 3.36 -10.21
C VAL A 71 25.09 4.87 -10.04
N ASP A 72 25.76 5.44 -11.02
CA ASP A 72 26.14 6.86 -10.97
C ASP A 72 24.93 7.75 -10.69
N GLY A 73 25.14 8.68 -9.76
CA GLY A 73 24.14 9.65 -9.35
C GLY A 73 23.03 9.15 -8.42
N TYR A 74 23.04 7.88 -8.00
CA TYR A 74 22.05 7.34 -7.06
C TYR A 74 22.71 6.60 -5.89
N PRO A 75 22.66 7.14 -4.66
CA PRO A 75 23.22 6.44 -3.50
C PRO A 75 22.43 5.18 -3.12
N TYR A 76 21.11 5.17 -3.39
CA TYR A 76 20.20 4.08 -3.06
C TYR A 76 19.24 3.76 -4.23
N PRO A 77 19.75 3.25 -5.36
CA PRO A 77 18.92 2.78 -6.47
C PRO A 77 17.99 1.65 -6.02
N ALA A 78 16.72 1.71 -6.45
CA ALA A 78 15.80 0.60 -6.27
C ALA A 78 16.12 -0.52 -7.26
N ARG A 79 16.01 -1.76 -6.81
CA ARG A 79 16.29 -2.95 -7.61
C ARG A 79 15.43 -4.14 -7.23
N THR A 80 15.43 -5.17 -8.07
CA THR A 80 15.09 -6.53 -7.62
C THR A 80 16.32 -7.22 -7.04
N GLY A 81 16.13 -8.10 -6.05
CA GLY A 81 17.18 -8.92 -5.45
C GLY A 81 16.65 -10.27 -4.98
N GLU A 82 17.55 -11.15 -4.52
CA GLU A 82 17.17 -12.47 -3.99
C GLU A 82 16.12 -12.35 -2.87
N TRP A 83 16.26 -11.34 -2.01
CA TRP A 83 15.37 -11.06 -0.89
C TRP A 83 14.54 -9.80 -1.15
N ALA A 84 13.28 -9.82 -0.72
CA ALA A 84 12.43 -8.65 -0.70
C ALA A 84 12.65 -7.87 0.60
N GLN A 85 12.81 -6.56 0.49
CA GLN A 85 12.81 -5.69 1.67
C GLN A 85 11.37 -5.31 2.03
N PRO A 86 11.10 -5.04 3.32
CA PRO A 86 9.78 -4.62 3.75
C PRO A 86 9.47 -3.21 3.25
N VAL A 87 8.24 -3.05 2.78
CA VAL A 87 7.66 -1.81 2.29
C VAL A 87 6.52 -1.42 3.22
N HIS A 88 6.68 -0.30 3.91
CA HIS A 88 5.63 0.29 4.73
C HIS A 88 4.72 1.13 3.84
N ILE A 89 3.44 0.82 3.84
CA ILE A 89 2.43 1.58 3.11
C ILE A 89 2.09 2.84 3.88
N ARG A 90 2.19 3.99 3.22
CA ARG A 90 1.69 5.27 3.74
C ARG A 90 0.56 5.78 2.86
N ILE A 91 -0.62 6.02 3.43
CA ILE A 91 -1.76 6.50 2.66
C ILE A 91 -1.64 7.99 2.42
N VAL A 92 -1.79 8.38 1.15
CA VAL A 92 -1.78 9.76 0.70
C VAL A 92 -3.20 10.14 0.26
N PRO A 93 -3.70 11.35 0.60
CA PRO A 93 -5.02 11.79 0.19
C PRO A 93 -5.26 11.66 -1.33
N GLY A 94 -6.49 11.34 -1.72
CA GLY A 94 -6.87 11.15 -3.13
C GLY A 94 -6.60 9.74 -3.68
N GLY A 95 -6.57 8.72 -2.82
CA GLY A 95 -6.41 7.31 -3.23
C GLY A 95 -4.98 6.94 -3.63
N LYS A 96 -4.01 7.75 -3.22
CA LYS A 96 -2.59 7.55 -3.48
C LYS A 96 -1.94 6.85 -2.29
N MET A 97 -0.76 6.32 -2.51
CA MET A 97 0.09 5.80 -1.45
C MET A 97 1.54 6.14 -1.72
N ALA A 98 2.32 6.22 -0.66
CA ALA A 98 3.76 6.26 -0.72
C ALA A 98 4.30 4.94 -0.17
N LEU A 99 5.36 4.45 -0.81
CA LEU A 99 6.05 3.24 -0.40
C LEU A 99 7.24 3.70 0.45
N GLN A 100 7.27 3.35 1.73
CA GLN A 100 8.30 3.76 2.68
C GLN A 100 9.20 2.59 3.05
N SER A 101 10.51 2.80 3.01
CA SER A 101 11.49 1.74 3.30
C SER A 101 11.49 1.26 4.73
N GLU A 102 12.06 0.07 4.94
CA GLU A 102 12.22 -0.63 6.22
C GLU A 102 12.63 0.28 7.38
N TYR A 103 13.52 1.23 7.13
CA TYR A 103 14.05 2.11 8.17
C TYR A 103 13.20 3.35 8.44
N GLY A 104 12.02 3.44 7.82
CA GLY A 104 11.07 4.55 8.01
C GLY A 104 11.60 5.90 7.54
N SER A 105 12.79 5.96 6.95
CA SER A 105 13.48 7.23 6.69
C SER A 105 13.36 7.71 5.26
N GLN A 106 13.06 6.83 4.29
CA GLN A 106 13.02 7.20 2.88
C GLN A 106 11.91 6.51 2.09
N TYR A 107 11.48 7.15 0.99
CA TYR A 107 10.40 6.67 0.14
C TYR A 107 10.91 6.26 -1.25
N TRP A 108 10.33 5.21 -1.83
CA TRP A 108 10.59 4.87 -3.23
C TRP A 108 9.95 5.91 -4.13
N SER A 109 10.80 6.60 -4.89
CA SER A 109 10.43 7.75 -5.67
C SER A 109 11.00 7.66 -7.07
N ARG A 110 10.20 8.03 -8.07
CA ARG A 110 10.70 8.23 -9.42
C ARG A 110 11.66 9.42 -9.42
N CYS A 111 12.83 9.20 -9.98
CA CYS A 111 13.74 10.25 -10.34
C CYS A 111 13.26 10.96 -11.63
N ALA A 112 12.39 11.96 -11.48
CA ALA A 112 11.95 12.80 -12.60
C ALA A 112 12.91 13.96 -12.89
N ASP A 113 13.69 14.35 -11.89
CA ASP A 113 14.49 15.58 -11.83
C ASP A 113 15.98 15.34 -11.56
N CYS A 114 16.44 14.09 -11.51
CA CYS A 114 17.87 13.84 -11.33
C CYS A 114 18.62 13.95 -12.65
N ASN A 115 19.95 13.98 -12.53
CA ASN A 115 20.88 14.25 -13.62
C ASN A 115 20.52 13.42 -14.89
N PRO A 116 20.36 14.05 -16.07
CA PRO A 116 20.10 13.36 -17.33
C PRO A 116 21.15 12.34 -17.77
N ALA A 117 22.37 12.42 -17.21
CA ALA A 117 23.40 11.39 -17.38
C ALA A 117 22.99 10.05 -16.74
N ASN A 118 22.03 10.07 -15.82
CA ASN A 118 21.48 8.89 -15.19
C ASN A 118 20.27 8.36 -15.99
N LYS A 119 19.88 7.09 -15.77
CA LYS A 119 18.68 6.54 -16.42
C LYS A 119 17.44 7.36 -16.03
N PRO A 120 16.77 8.06 -16.98
CA PRO A 120 15.56 8.82 -16.67
C PRO A 120 14.48 7.89 -16.11
N ASN A 121 13.67 8.40 -15.19
CA ASN A 121 12.61 7.65 -14.49
C ASN A 121 13.09 6.46 -13.64
N GLN A 122 14.39 6.34 -13.35
CA GLN A 122 14.86 5.37 -12.37
C GLN A 122 14.19 5.61 -11.01
N VAL A 123 13.81 4.54 -10.33
CA VAL A 123 13.26 4.61 -8.97
C VAL A 123 14.39 4.49 -7.97
N VAL A 124 14.35 5.35 -6.96
CA VAL A 124 15.37 5.43 -5.91
C VAL A 124 14.73 5.65 -4.55
N LEU A 125 15.44 5.28 -3.48
CA LEU A 125 15.09 5.74 -2.15
C LEU A 125 15.56 7.18 -1.96
N ARG A 126 14.61 8.09 -1.77
CA ARG A 126 14.87 9.49 -1.48
C ARG A 126 13.72 10.11 -0.68
N TYR A 127 14.00 11.30 -0.17
CA TYR A 127 13.12 12.12 0.67
C TYR A 127 12.74 11.48 2.00
N ASN A 128 12.75 12.28 3.07
CA ASN A 128 12.35 11.81 4.39
C ASN A 128 10.86 12.01 4.68
N SER A 129 10.12 12.52 3.70
CA SER A 129 8.67 12.70 3.76
C SER A 129 8.04 12.45 2.39
N PHE A 130 6.86 11.83 2.36
CA PHE A 130 6.14 11.56 1.10
C PHE A 130 5.54 12.83 0.47
N ASP A 131 5.34 13.90 1.25
CA ASP A 131 4.81 15.16 0.72
C ASP A 131 5.89 16.05 0.09
N ALA A 132 7.18 15.69 0.24
CA ALA A 132 8.29 16.43 -0.34
C ALA A 132 8.24 16.48 -1.88
N SER A 133 7.64 15.47 -2.51
CA SER A 133 7.46 15.43 -3.96
C SER A 133 6.35 14.46 -4.37
N ASN A 134 5.55 14.86 -5.36
CA ASN A 134 4.58 13.98 -6.04
C ASN A 134 5.23 12.75 -6.69
N THR A 135 6.54 12.77 -6.92
CA THR A 135 7.28 11.61 -7.44
C THR A 135 7.41 10.45 -6.46
N THR A 136 6.98 10.61 -5.21
CA THR A 136 6.86 9.54 -4.20
C THR A 136 5.47 8.89 -4.18
N HIS A 137 4.50 9.45 -4.91
CA HIS A 137 3.11 9.01 -4.88
C HIS A 137 2.85 7.98 -5.98
N TRP A 138 2.13 6.94 -5.60
CA TRP A 138 1.73 5.85 -6.45
C TRP A 138 0.23 5.59 -6.28
N PHE A 139 -0.45 5.30 -7.38
CA PHE A 139 -1.78 4.70 -7.40
C PHE A 139 -1.63 3.19 -7.45
N CYS A 140 -2.37 2.48 -6.61
CA CYS A 140 -2.45 1.03 -6.68
C CYS A 140 -3.57 0.62 -7.64
N GLU A 141 -3.27 -0.30 -8.54
CA GLU A 141 -4.23 -0.93 -9.45
C GLU A 141 -4.28 -2.43 -9.18
N ASP A 142 -5.48 -2.97 -8.96
CA ASP A 142 -5.68 -4.41 -8.78
C ASP A 142 -5.42 -5.16 -10.10
N VAL A 143 -4.66 -6.25 -10.03
CA VAL A 143 -4.42 -7.17 -11.16
C VAL A 143 -5.06 -8.53 -10.89
N SER A 144 -4.90 -9.04 -9.68
CA SER A 144 -5.50 -10.30 -9.20
C SER A 144 -5.59 -10.26 -7.67
N GLU A 145 -6.03 -11.36 -7.06
CA GLU A 145 -6.09 -11.50 -5.59
C GLU A 145 -4.73 -11.34 -4.89
N THR A 146 -3.63 -11.54 -5.62
CA THR A 146 -2.26 -11.50 -5.08
C THR A 146 -1.36 -10.50 -5.78
N GLN A 147 -1.81 -9.86 -6.86
CA GLN A 147 -0.98 -9.00 -7.70
C GLN A 147 -1.57 -7.59 -7.84
N VAL A 148 -0.70 -6.59 -7.75
CA VAL A 148 -1.01 -5.17 -7.99
C VAL A 148 -0.07 -4.56 -9.01
N ARG A 149 -0.43 -3.38 -9.52
CA ARG A 149 0.51 -2.44 -10.14
C ARG A 149 0.57 -1.16 -9.33
N PHE A 150 1.71 -0.49 -9.37
CA PHE A 150 1.88 0.85 -8.83
C PHE A 150 2.12 1.82 -9.98
N LYS A 151 1.19 2.75 -10.18
CA LYS A 151 1.22 3.77 -11.23
C LYS A 151 1.61 5.11 -10.65
N ASP A 152 2.58 5.80 -11.21
CA ASP A 152 2.99 7.13 -10.76
C ASP A 152 2.03 8.23 -11.23
N MET A 153 2.37 9.47 -10.89
CA MET A 153 1.59 10.66 -11.24
C MET A 153 1.59 11.01 -12.73
N ASP A 154 2.51 10.46 -13.53
CA ASP A 154 2.60 10.64 -14.98
C ASP A 154 1.92 9.48 -15.74
N GLY A 155 1.30 8.54 -15.02
CA GLY A 155 0.64 7.36 -15.60
C GLY A 155 1.61 6.22 -15.97
N GLN A 156 2.86 6.30 -15.54
CA GLN A 156 3.88 5.27 -15.75
C GLN A 156 3.84 4.27 -14.59
N TYR A 157 4.43 3.09 -14.75
CA TYR A 157 4.31 1.99 -13.80
C TYR A 157 5.65 1.62 -13.19
N LEU A 158 5.65 1.33 -11.88
CA LEU A 158 6.78 0.78 -11.15
C LEU A 158 7.17 -0.58 -11.74
N THR A 159 8.30 -0.60 -12.44
CA THR A 159 8.67 -1.68 -13.36
C THR A 159 10.10 -2.10 -13.10
N ARG A 160 10.35 -3.41 -13.08
CA ARG A 160 11.73 -3.89 -13.21
C ARG A 160 12.17 -3.73 -14.67
N ASP A 161 13.37 -3.18 -14.88
CA ASP A 161 14.02 -3.13 -16.19
C ASP A 161 14.64 -4.51 -16.53
N ALA A 162 15.29 -4.63 -17.68
CA ALA A 162 16.09 -5.79 -18.02
C ALA A 162 17.19 -6.05 -16.96
N GLU A 163 17.58 -7.32 -16.79
CA GLU A 163 18.64 -7.66 -15.85
C GLU A 163 19.96 -7.05 -16.31
N ASN A 164 20.74 -6.51 -15.38
CA ASN A 164 22.06 -5.93 -15.67
C ASN A 164 23.18 -6.77 -15.03
N PRO A 165 23.46 -7.98 -15.56
CA PRO A 165 24.56 -8.81 -15.07
C PRO A 165 25.92 -8.26 -15.53
N PRO A 166 27.02 -8.47 -14.78
CA PRO A 166 27.14 -9.16 -13.49
C PRO A 166 27.17 -8.22 -12.25
N ALA A 167 27.11 -6.90 -12.44
CA ALA A 167 27.47 -5.94 -11.38
C ALA A 167 26.40 -5.75 -10.28
N LEU A 168 25.12 -6.08 -10.55
CA LEU A 168 24.01 -5.66 -9.68
C LEU A 168 23.10 -6.79 -9.18
N TYR A 169 23.36 -8.07 -9.51
CA TYR A 169 22.54 -9.25 -9.14
C TYR A 169 21.03 -8.94 -9.04
N GLY A 170 20.44 -8.42 -10.12
CA GLY A 170 19.13 -7.79 -10.07
C GLY A 170 18.79 -6.95 -11.30
N ASN A 171 17.55 -6.50 -11.33
CA ASN A 171 17.02 -5.53 -12.28
C ASN A 171 16.98 -4.17 -11.60
N LEU A 172 17.34 -3.10 -12.29
CA LEU A 172 16.99 -1.75 -11.81
C LEU A 172 15.47 -1.58 -11.84
N ILE A 173 14.94 -0.78 -10.92
CA ILE A 173 13.53 -0.40 -10.98
C ILE A 173 13.41 0.98 -11.62
N THR A 174 12.46 1.10 -12.53
CA THR A 174 12.15 2.30 -13.30
C THR A 174 10.65 2.54 -13.29
N SER A 175 10.23 3.74 -13.69
CA SER A 175 8.84 4.06 -13.99
C SER A 175 8.66 4.13 -15.50
N LEU A 176 7.93 3.18 -16.10
CA LEU A 176 7.83 3.02 -17.55
C LEU A 176 6.38 2.94 -18.03
N PRO A 177 6.11 3.23 -19.33
CA PRO A 177 4.76 3.16 -19.87
C PRO A 177 4.20 1.76 -19.75
N TRP A 178 2.86 1.65 -19.63
CA TRP A 178 2.23 0.34 -19.63
C TRP A 178 2.54 -0.44 -20.90
N ASN A 179 3.07 -1.65 -20.77
CA ASN A 179 3.28 -2.56 -21.88
C ASN A 179 2.68 -3.95 -21.57
N ALA A 180 1.45 -4.17 -22.06
CA ALA A 180 0.75 -5.44 -21.90
C ALA A 180 1.43 -6.63 -22.59
N ALA A 181 2.28 -6.37 -23.58
CA ALA A 181 3.00 -7.39 -24.35
C ALA A 181 4.44 -7.58 -23.86
N ALA A 182 4.89 -6.82 -22.85
CA ALA A 182 6.23 -6.99 -22.31
C ALA A 182 6.35 -8.38 -21.66
N PRO A 183 7.47 -9.09 -21.90
CA PRO A 183 7.76 -10.33 -21.18
C PRO A 183 7.97 -10.09 -19.67
N GLU A 184 8.16 -8.84 -19.26
CA GLU A 184 8.37 -8.38 -17.89
C GLU A 184 7.14 -7.60 -17.40
N PRO A 185 6.03 -8.26 -17.05
CA PRO A 185 4.80 -7.56 -16.70
C PRO A 185 5.03 -6.68 -15.46
N GLN A 186 4.59 -5.43 -15.57
CA GLN A 186 4.73 -4.36 -14.57
C GLN A 186 3.73 -4.58 -13.42
N LYS A 187 3.88 -5.73 -12.76
CA LYS A 187 3.04 -6.24 -11.69
C LYS A 187 3.89 -6.76 -10.55
N TRP A 188 3.37 -6.62 -9.34
CA TRP A 188 4.03 -7.04 -8.12
C TRP A 188 3.13 -8.01 -7.38
N THR A 189 3.66 -9.18 -7.09
CA THR A 189 3.03 -10.10 -6.14
C THR A 189 3.25 -9.54 -4.74
N VAL A 190 2.14 -9.34 -4.02
CA VAL A 190 2.13 -8.81 -2.66
C VAL A 190 2.11 -9.98 -1.68
N SER A 191 3.00 -9.97 -0.69
CA SER A 191 2.92 -10.81 0.50
C SER A 191 3.03 -9.94 1.76
N ALA A 192 2.42 -10.38 2.84
CA ALA A 192 2.48 -9.73 4.16
C ALA A 192 3.33 -10.58 5.11
#